data_AF-E7G2K6-F1
#
_entry.id   AF-E7G2K6-F1
#
_cell.length_a   1.000
_cell.length_b   1.000
_cell.length_c   1.000
_cell.angle_alpha   90.00
_cell.angle_beta   90.00
_cell.angle_gamma   90.00
#
_symmetry.space_group_name_H-M   'P 1'
#
loop_
_entity.id
_entity.type
_entity.pdbx_description
1 polymer ?
#
loop_
_entity_poly.entity_id
_entity_poly.type
_entity_poly.pdbx_seq_one_letter_code
_entity_poly.pdbx_strand_id
1 'polypeptide(L)' 'MVNVLGKSRARTVVIIEEINPDSYGFGGESITEVRKKS' A
#
# COMPACT_ATOMS: atom_id res chain seq x y z
N MET A 1 -3.72 -14.58 -0.10
CA MET A 1 -3.63 -15.21 1.23
C MET A 1 -4.54 -16.44 1.35
N VAL A 2 -5.84 -16.31 1.05
CA VAL A 2 -6.75 -17.45 1.02
C VAL A 2 -6.43 -18.41 -0.13
N ASN A 3 -6.51 -17.94 -1.38
CA ASN A 3 -6.38 -18.83 -2.55
C ASN A 3 -4.94 -19.29 -2.83
N VAL A 4 -3.95 -18.44 -2.54
CA VAL A 4 -2.53 -18.76 -2.79
C VAL A 4 -1.86 -19.42 -1.60
N LEU A 5 -2.15 -18.97 -0.37
CA LEU A 5 -1.47 -19.45 0.86
C LEU A 5 -2.38 -20.34 1.73
N GLY A 6 -3.59 -20.69 1.26
CA GLY A 6 -4.54 -21.55 1.97
C GLY A 6 -5.06 -20.99 3.30
N LYS A 7 -4.91 -19.69 3.58
CA LYS A 7 -5.29 -19.11 4.89
C LYS A 7 -6.81 -18.97 5.03
N SER A 8 -7.33 -19.18 6.23
CA SER A 8 -8.76 -18.97 6.51
C SER A 8 -9.15 -17.49 6.38
N ARG A 9 -10.24 -17.23 5.64
CA ARG A 9 -10.80 -15.89 5.47
C ARG A 9 -11.28 -15.30 6.80
N ALA A 10 -11.94 -16.10 7.63
CA ALA A 10 -12.51 -15.65 8.91
C ALA A 10 -11.46 -15.21 9.94
N ARG A 11 -10.20 -15.65 9.78
CA ARG A 11 -9.08 -15.30 10.69
C ARG A 11 -8.11 -14.29 10.07
N THR A 12 -8.46 -13.72 8.92
CA THR A 12 -7.64 -12.71 8.24
C THR A 12 -8.19 -11.33 8.58
N VAL A 13 -7.43 -10.55 9.33
CA VAL A 13 -7.76 -9.15 9.64
C VAL A 13 -7.03 -8.24 8.65
N VAL A 14 -7.74 -7.23 8.14
CA VAL A 14 -7.20 -6.22 7.21
C VAL A 14 -7.34 -4.86 7.88
N ILE A 15 -6.24 -4.12 7.95
CA ILE A 15 -6.22 -2.73 8.41
C ILE A 15 -5.81 -1.88 7.21
N ILE A 16 -6.55 -0.81 6.97
CA ILE A 16 -6.25 0.16 5.92
C ILE A 16 -5.94 1.48 6.61
N GLU A 17 -4.74 1.99 6.36
CA GLU A 17 -4.31 3.31 6.78
C GLU A 17 -4.07 4.16 5.53
N GLU A 18 -4.57 5.38 5.55
CA GLU A 18 -4.35 6.36 4.50
C GLU A 18 -3.26 7.33 4.95
N ILE A 19 -2.33 7.61 4.04
CA ILE A 19 -1.26 8.57 4.27
C ILE A 19 -1.21 9.58 3.14
N ASN A 20 -0.71 10.77 3.45
CA ASN A 20 -0.49 11.80 2.46
C ASN A 20 0.59 11.35 1.45
N PRO A 21 0.44 11.60 0.13
CA PRO A 21 1.46 11.32 -0.88
C PRO A 21 2.86 11.90 -0.57
N ASP A 22 2.95 13.00 0.16
CA ASP A 22 4.20 13.61 0.60
C ASP A 22 4.84 12.89 1.80
N SER A 23 4.09 12.02 2.47
CA SER A 23 4.57 11.18 3.57
C SER A 23 5.02 9.79 3.10
N TYR A 24 4.93 9.48 1.81
CA TYR A 24 5.43 8.23 1.22
C TYR A 24 6.50 8.51 0.16
N GLY A 25 7.69 7.95 0.37
CA GLY A 25 8.80 8.06 -0.57
C GLY A 25 8.90 6.83 -1.49
N PHE A 26 9.12 7.06 -2.78
CA PHE A 26 9.43 6.03 -3.76
C PHE A 26 10.61 6.47 -4.62
N GLY A 27 11.68 5.67 -4.65
CA GLY A 27 12.89 6.00 -5.43
C GLY A 27 13.62 7.27 -4.98
N GLY A 28 13.41 7.72 -3.74
CA GLY A 28 14.00 8.96 -3.20
C GLY A 28 13.16 10.22 -3.41
N GLU A 29 11.98 10.10 -4.04
CA GLU A 29 11.04 11.20 -4.28
C GLU A 29 9.71 10.95 -3.58
N SER A 30 8.94 11.99 -3.25
CA SER A 30 7.57 11.80 -2.75
C SER A 30 6.65 11.35 -3.89
N ILE A 31 5.52 10.69 -3.55
CA ILE A 31 4.54 10.27 -4.56
C ILE A 31 3.97 11.47 -5.33
N THR A 32 3.88 12.63 -4.69
CA THR A 32 3.48 13.88 -5.37
C THR A 32 4.41 14.20 -6.54
N GLU A 33 5.73 14.13 -6.33
CA GLU A 33 6.71 14.43 -7.38
C GLU A 33 6.74 13.35 -8.47
N VAL A 34 6.62 12.07 -8.10
CA VAL A 34 6.53 10.97 -9.08
C VAL A 34 5.33 11.16 -10.01
N ARG A 35 4.16 11.53 -9.46
CA ARG A 35 2.93 11.71 -10.25
C ARG A 35 2.99 12.90 -11.21
N LYS A 36 3.72 13.97 -10.88
CA LYS A 36 3.91 15.11 -11.78
C LYS A 36 4.70 14.76 -13.05
N LYS A 37 5.43 13.64 -13.05
CA LYS A 37 6.25 13.17 -14.17
C LYS A 37 5.53 12.19 -15.12
N SER A 38 4.28 11.81 -14.80
CA SER A 38 3.46 10.85 -15.58
C SER A 38 2.43 11.53 -16.46
#